data_AF-A0A392PL22-F1
#
_entry.id   AF-A0A392PL22-F1
#
_cell.length_a   1.000
_cell.length_b   1.000
_cell.length_c   1.000
_cell.angle_alpha   90.00
_cell.angle_beta   90.00
_cell.angle_gamma   90.00
#
_symmetry.space_group_name_H-M   'P 1'
#
loop_
_entity.id
_entity.type
_entity.pdbx_description
1 polymer ?
#
loop_
_entity_poly.entity_id
_entity_poly.type
_entity_poly.pdbx_seq_one_letter_code
_entity_poly.pdbx_strand_id
1 'polypeptide(L)'
;MPITSVVSPFEYCDIVTSTTHKSLRGPRGGIIFYRRGPKPRRQGFVLNHGDDSTYDFEEKINFALYPSLQGGPHNNHIAALAIALKQVATPEYKAYMQQVKRNAQALAIALLRRKCRLVTDGTDNHLLLWDITALGLI
;
A
#
# COMPACT_ATOMS: atom_id res chain seq x y z
N MET A 1 20.81 6.17 -4.40
CA MET A 1 19.34 6.31 -4.26
C MET A 1 18.86 5.33 -3.19
N PRO A 2 17.94 5.69 -2.29
CA PRO A 2 17.47 4.77 -1.26
C PRO A 2 16.77 3.58 -1.93
N ILE A 3 17.17 2.39 -1.54
CA ILE A 3 16.75 1.11 -2.10
C ILE A 3 15.36 0.76 -1.53
N THR A 4 14.30 1.40 -2.01
CA THR A 4 12.92 0.94 -1.86
C THR A 4 12.46 0.32 -3.18
N SER A 5 11.78 -0.82 -3.14
CA SER A 5 11.35 -1.53 -4.35
C SER A 5 10.29 -0.76 -5.17
N VAL A 6 9.58 0.19 -4.53
CA VAL A 6 8.55 1.08 -5.07
C VAL A 6 8.55 2.40 -4.27
N VAL A 7 8.00 3.49 -4.85
CA VAL A 7 7.81 4.80 -4.18
C VAL A 7 6.79 4.67 -3.04
N SER A 8 7.06 5.33 -1.92
CA SER A 8 6.18 5.31 -0.75
C SER A 8 5.03 6.33 -0.89
N PRO A 9 3.76 5.94 -0.71
CA PRO A 9 2.65 6.89 -0.73
C PRO A 9 2.62 7.82 0.50
N PHE A 10 3.30 7.44 1.60
CA PHE A 10 3.32 8.20 2.84
C PHE A 10 3.96 9.59 2.70
N GLU A 11 4.75 9.83 1.66
CA GLU A 11 5.33 11.15 1.39
C GLU A 11 4.24 12.18 1.01
N TYR A 12 3.18 11.73 0.32
CA TYR A 12 2.18 12.62 -0.30
C TYR A 12 0.81 12.49 0.35
N CYS A 13 0.44 11.31 0.81
CA CYS A 13 -0.90 11.04 1.30
C CYS A 13 -1.09 11.46 2.76
N ASP A 14 -2.29 11.94 3.08
CA ASP A 14 -2.73 12.23 4.45
C ASP A 14 -3.17 10.96 5.19
N ILE A 15 -3.82 10.04 4.46
CA ILE A 15 -4.33 8.75 4.94
C ILE A 15 -3.87 7.66 3.98
N VAL A 16 -3.39 6.53 4.52
CA VAL A 16 -2.99 5.36 3.74
C VAL A 16 -3.66 4.11 4.34
N THR A 17 -4.49 3.45 3.56
CA THR A 17 -5.11 2.17 3.95
C THR A 17 -4.44 1.00 3.24
N SER A 18 -4.30 -0.14 3.92
CA SER A 18 -3.76 -1.34 3.30
C SER A 18 -4.33 -2.63 3.88
N THR A 19 -4.39 -3.69 3.08
CA THR A 19 -4.65 -5.04 3.56
C THR A 19 -3.37 -5.73 4.00
N THR A 20 -3.45 -6.55 5.04
CA THR A 20 -2.27 -7.16 5.67
C THR A 20 -1.84 -8.50 5.10
N HIS A 21 -2.64 -9.11 4.21
CA HIS A 21 -2.44 -10.49 3.73
C HIS A 21 -1.88 -10.65 2.32
N LYS A 22 -1.73 -9.56 1.56
CA LYS A 22 -1.23 -9.61 0.17
C LYS A 22 0.30 -9.65 0.19
N SER A 23 0.96 -8.71 -0.47
CA SER A 23 2.43 -8.63 -0.49
C SER A 23 3.02 -8.57 0.93
N LEU A 24 2.33 -7.95 1.90
CA LEU A 24 2.74 -7.90 3.32
C LEU A 24 2.83 -9.29 3.98
N ARG A 25 2.11 -10.29 3.46
CA ARG A 25 2.19 -11.71 3.86
C ARG A 25 1.80 -11.99 5.32
N GLY A 26 0.93 -11.17 5.90
CA GLY A 26 0.36 -11.37 7.24
C GLY A 26 -1.04 -12.02 7.23
N PRO A 27 -1.77 -11.98 8.37
CA PRO A 27 -3.14 -12.49 8.45
C PRO A 27 -4.11 -11.63 7.63
N ARG A 28 -5.32 -12.13 7.37
CA ARG A 28 -6.38 -11.33 6.73
C ARG A 28 -6.85 -10.22 7.67
N GLY A 29 -6.65 -8.97 7.27
CA GLY A 29 -7.03 -7.78 8.02
C GLY A 29 -6.70 -6.50 7.24
N GLY A 30 -6.90 -5.36 7.89
CA GLY A 30 -6.61 -4.04 7.36
C GLY A 30 -5.87 -3.16 8.37
N ILE A 31 -5.12 -2.18 7.86
CA ILE A 31 -4.49 -1.11 8.64
C ILE A 31 -4.88 0.22 8.01
N ILE A 32 -5.18 1.21 8.86
CA ILE A 32 -5.38 2.61 8.47
C ILE A 32 -4.26 3.42 9.12
N PHE A 33 -3.42 4.03 8.29
CA PHE A 33 -2.45 5.02 8.73
C PHE A 33 -2.99 6.42 8.48
N TYR A 34 -2.71 7.34 9.37
CA TYR A 34 -3.12 8.74 9.28
C TYR A 34 -2.04 9.66 9.82
N ARG A 35 -1.93 10.86 9.25
CA ARG A 35 -1.05 11.91 9.77
C ARG A 35 -1.56 12.43 11.12
N ARG A 36 -0.61 12.84 11.95
CA ARG A 36 -0.81 13.49 13.25
C ARG A 36 0.12 14.70 13.35
N GLY A 37 -0.20 15.64 14.23
CA GLY A 37 0.62 16.82 14.47
C GLY A 37 0.38 17.94 13.46
N PRO A 38 1.29 18.92 13.35
CA PRO A 38 1.07 20.12 12.55
C PRO A 38 0.99 19.82 11.05
N LYS A 39 0.07 20.49 10.36
CA LYS A 39 -0.07 20.49 8.91
C LYS A 39 1.06 21.33 8.28
N PRO A 40 1.65 20.88 7.16
CA PRO A 40 2.61 21.71 6.43
C PRO A 40 1.95 23.01 5.97
N ARG A 41 2.64 24.14 6.17
CA ARG A 41 2.14 25.46 5.75
C ARG A 41 1.97 25.50 4.23
N ARG A 42 0.74 25.71 3.76
CA ARG A 42 0.49 26.02 2.34
C ARG A 42 0.87 27.48 2.10
N GLN A 43 2.02 27.73 1.47
CA GLN A 43 2.34 29.06 0.93
C GLN A 43 1.29 29.40 -0.15
N GLY A 44 0.44 30.39 0.11
CA GLY A 44 -0.42 30.99 -0.93
C GLY A 44 -1.93 31.04 -0.66
N PHE A 45 -2.45 30.51 0.46
CA PHE A 45 -3.86 30.66 0.82
C PHE A 45 -4.01 31.31 2.21
N VAL A 46 -4.33 32.60 2.23
CA VAL A 46 -4.81 33.28 3.45
C VAL A 46 -6.28 32.88 3.62
N LEU A 47 -6.54 31.85 4.42
CA LEU A 47 -7.90 31.55 4.85
C LEU A 47 -8.16 32.32 6.15
N ASN A 48 -9.00 33.35 6.05
CA ASN A 48 -9.53 34.12 7.17
C ASN A 48 -10.58 33.30 7.94
N HIS A 49 -10.25 32.13 8.50
CA HIS A 49 -11.05 31.47 9.52
C HIS A 49 -10.15 30.52 10.31
N GLY A 50 -10.09 30.72 11.64
CA GLY A 50 -9.36 29.95 12.66
C GLY A 50 -8.57 28.74 12.16
N ASP A 51 -7.29 28.97 11.84
CA ASP A 51 -6.40 27.96 11.26
C ASP A 51 -6.05 26.88 12.29
N ASP A 52 -6.83 25.79 12.33
CA ASP A 52 -6.45 24.59 13.06
C ASP A 52 -5.28 23.92 12.33
N SER A 53 -4.10 24.43 12.66
CA SER A 53 -2.78 24.08 12.15
C SER A 53 -2.40 22.62 12.39
N THR A 54 -3.25 21.79 13.00
CA THR A 54 -2.98 20.39 13.32
C THR A 54 -3.89 19.42 12.58
N TYR A 55 -3.39 18.21 12.31
CA TYR A 55 -4.19 17.10 11.77
C TYR A 55 -5.13 16.54 12.84
N ASP A 56 -6.40 16.38 12.49
CA ASP A 56 -7.50 15.93 13.35
C ASP A 56 -8.03 14.53 12.98
N PHE A 57 -7.22 13.73 12.28
CA PHE A 57 -7.64 12.44 11.75
C PHE A 57 -7.76 11.34 12.80
N GLU A 58 -6.94 11.38 13.86
CA GLU A 58 -6.82 10.29 14.83
C GLU A 58 -8.16 9.96 15.50
N GLU A 59 -8.80 10.96 16.11
CA GLU A 59 -10.08 10.77 16.80
C GLU A 59 -11.18 10.36 15.81
N LYS A 60 -11.25 11.04 14.65
CA LYS A 60 -12.26 10.78 13.62
C LYS A 60 -12.17 9.35 13.07
N ILE A 61 -10.96 8.88 12.76
CA ILE A 61 -10.76 7.53 12.22
C ILE A 61 -11.00 6.47 13.29
N ASN A 62 -10.49 6.67 14.51
CA ASN A 62 -10.69 5.71 15.60
C ASN A 62 -12.19 5.59 15.93
N PHE A 63 -12.92 6.71 16.02
CA PHE A 63 -14.37 6.72 16.23
C PHE A 63 -15.15 6.05 15.11
N ALA A 64 -14.78 6.31 13.85
CA ALA A 64 -15.40 5.70 12.68
C ALA A 64 -15.23 4.16 12.69
N LEU A 65 -14.10 3.66 13.17
CA LEU A 65 -13.90 2.22 13.36
C LEU A 65 -14.74 1.69 14.53
N TYR A 66 -14.55 2.26 15.72
CA TYR A 66 -15.26 1.90 16.93
C TYR A 66 -15.62 3.16 17.73
N PRO A 67 -16.89 3.39 18.09
CA PRO A 67 -18.00 2.43 18.05
C PRO A 67 -18.84 2.44 16.76
N SER A 68 -18.49 3.24 15.74
CA SER A 68 -19.41 3.52 14.63
C SER A 68 -19.66 2.35 13.67
N LEU A 69 -18.64 1.58 13.27
CA LEU A 69 -18.77 0.54 12.24
C LEU A 69 -18.55 -0.87 12.76
N GLN A 70 -17.61 -1.06 13.70
CA GLN A 70 -17.23 -2.36 14.22
C GLN A 70 -17.58 -2.49 15.70
N GLY A 71 -17.71 -3.74 16.16
CA GLY A 71 -17.83 -4.12 17.56
C GLY A 71 -16.47 -4.44 18.19
N GLY A 72 -16.38 -5.60 18.84
CA GLY A 72 -15.14 -6.04 19.50
C GLY A 72 -13.99 -6.35 18.54
N PRO A 73 -12.73 -6.00 18.89
CA PRO A 73 -11.58 -6.26 18.03
C PRO A 73 -11.21 -7.75 17.98
N HIS A 74 -10.70 -8.20 16.84
CA HIS A 74 -10.17 -9.56 16.68
C HIS A 74 -8.71 -9.63 17.16
N ASN A 75 -8.50 -9.74 18.48
CA ASN A 75 -7.17 -9.71 19.11
C ASN A 75 -6.20 -10.79 18.60
N ASN A 76 -6.70 -11.97 18.24
CA ASN A 76 -5.91 -13.02 17.61
C ASN A 76 -5.30 -12.58 16.26
N HIS A 77 -6.04 -11.82 15.46
CA HIS A 77 -5.56 -11.27 14.19
C HIS A 77 -4.56 -10.13 14.42
N ILE A 78 -4.79 -9.29 15.43
CA ILE A 78 -3.86 -8.21 15.81
C ILE A 78 -2.51 -8.80 16.25
N ALA A 79 -2.51 -9.86 17.06
CA ALA A 79 -1.30 -10.55 17.47
C ALA A 79 -0.54 -11.15 16.28
N ALA A 80 -1.24 -11.86 15.39
CA ALA A 80 -0.63 -12.39 14.17
C ALA A 80 -0.08 -11.30 13.24
N LEU A 81 -0.75 -10.14 13.19
CA LEU A 81 -0.28 -8.98 12.43
C LEU A 81 1.01 -8.41 13.02
N ALA A 82 1.12 -8.30 14.34
CA ALA A 82 2.34 -7.84 15.00
C ALA A 82 3.55 -8.73 14.64
N ILE A 83 3.35 -10.06 14.59
CA ILE A 83 4.39 -11.00 14.14
C ILE A 83 4.75 -10.78 12.66
N ALA A 84 3.75 -10.61 11.79
CA ALA A 84 3.99 -10.34 10.37
C ALA A 84 4.75 -9.03 10.15
N LEU A 85 4.41 -7.96 10.88
CA LEU A 85 5.12 -6.68 10.82
C LEU A 85 6.57 -6.81 11.28
N LYS A 86 6.83 -7.63 12.31
CA LYS A 86 8.20 -7.96 12.72
C LYS A 86 9.00 -8.66 11.61
N GLN A 87 8.37 -9.59 10.88
CA GLN A 87 9.00 -10.27 9.74
C GLN A 87 9.24 -9.33 8.56
N VAL A 88 8.33 -8.40 8.30
CA VAL A 88 8.44 -7.42 7.20
C VAL A 88 9.62 -6.47 7.40
N ALA A 89 10.00 -6.19 8.65
CA ALA A 89 11.13 -5.34 8.99
C ALA A 89 12.51 -6.00 8.79
N THR A 90 12.57 -7.28 8.40
CA THR A 90 13.86 -7.98 8.27
C THR A 90 14.52 -7.77 6.90
N PRO A 91 15.87 -7.88 6.81
CA PRO A 91 16.59 -7.82 5.54
C PRO A 91 16.16 -8.90 4.54
N GLU A 92 15.81 -10.10 5.02
CA GLU A 92 15.36 -11.23 4.20
C GLU A 92 14.04 -10.90 3.51
N TYR A 93 13.13 -10.21 4.20
CA TYR A 93 11.88 -9.77 3.59
C TYR A 93 12.11 -8.71 2.50
N LYS A 94 13.06 -7.80 2.71
CA LYS A 94 13.48 -6.85 1.65
C LYS A 94 14.03 -7.59 0.43
N ALA A 95 14.90 -8.58 0.63
CA ALA A 95 15.43 -9.41 -0.45
C ALA A 95 14.32 -10.18 -1.18
N TYR A 96 13.34 -10.72 -0.44
CA TYR A 96 12.16 -11.36 -0.98
C TYR A 96 11.36 -10.40 -1.90
N MET A 97 11.08 -9.18 -1.45
CA MET A 97 10.32 -8.21 -2.27
C MET A 97 11.07 -7.76 -3.52
N GLN A 98 12.40 -7.66 -3.47
CA GLN A 98 13.22 -7.42 -4.65
C GLN A 98 13.14 -8.60 -5.64
N GLN A 99 13.10 -9.84 -5.14
CA GLN A 99 12.93 -11.02 -5.98
C GLN A 99 11.53 -11.07 -6.62
N VAL A 100 10.48 -10.70 -5.89
CA VAL A 100 9.10 -10.62 -6.43
C VAL A 100 9.05 -9.69 -7.66
N LYS A 101 9.63 -8.50 -7.56
CA LYS A 101 9.69 -7.55 -8.70
C LYS A 101 10.50 -8.13 -9.87
N ARG A 102 11.68 -8.70 -9.60
CA ARG A 102 12.52 -9.34 -10.63
C ARG A 102 11.78 -10.48 -11.35
N ASN A 103 11.02 -11.29 -10.63
CA ASN A 103 10.23 -12.38 -11.21
C ASN A 103 9.11 -11.85 -12.11
N ALA A 104 8.39 -10.82 -11.66
CA ALA A 104 7.33 -10.20 -12.45
C ALA A 104 7.88 -9.60 -13.76
N GLN A 105 9.02 -8.92 -13.70
CA GLN A 105 9.71 -8.37 -14.87
C GLN A 105 10.22 -9.48 -15.83
N ALA A 106 10.80 -10.55 -15.29
CA ALA A 106 11.23 -11.69 -16.10
C ALA A 106 10.06 -12.36 -16.82
N LEU A 107 8.92 -12.53 -16.15
CA LEU A 107 7.69 -13.05 -16.76
C LEU A 107 7.16 -12.10 -17.85
N ALA A 108 7.19 -10.78 -17.60
CA ALA A 108 6.80 -9.78 -18.60
C ALA A 108 7.61 -9.92 -19.89
N ILE A 109 8.94 -9.96 -19.75
CA ILE A 109 9.88 -10.12 -20.88
C ILE A 109 9.61 -11.43 -21.64
N ALA A 110 9.37 -12.52 -20.92
CA ALA A 110 9.08 -13.82 -21.54
C ALA A 110 7.76 -13.81 -22.34
N LEU A 111 6.72 -13.16 -21.82
CA LEU A 111 5.42 -13.03 -22.50
C LEU A 111 5.53 -12.12 -23.74
N LEU A 112 6.21 -10.98 -23.62
CA LEU A 112 6.41 -10.05 -24.75
C LEU A 112 7.21 -10.72 -25.89
N ARG A 113 8.22 -11.53 -25.58
CA ARG A 113 8.96 -12.33 -26.58
C ARG A 113 8.06 -13.32 -27.33
N ARG A 114 6.98 -13.78 -26.70
CA ARG A 114 5.95 -14.64 -27.31
C ARG A 114 4.85 -13.85 -28.02
N LYS A 115 5.03 -12.54 -28.22
CA LYS A 115 4.05 -11.63 -28.82
C LYS A 115 2.73 -11.54 -28.05
N CYS A 116 2.75 -11.85 -26.75
CA CYS A 116 1.61 -11.60 -25.87
C CYS A 116 1.47 -10.08 -25.64
N ARG A 117 0.24 -9.58 -25.62
CA ARG A 117 -0.05 -8.17 -25.37
C ARG A 117 -0.22 -7.93 -23.87
N LEU A 118 0.66 -7.11 -23.29
CA LEU A 118 0.57 -6.69 -21.89
C LEU A 118 0.09 -5.25 -21.83
N VAL A 119 -0.84 -4.95 -20.93
CA VAL A 119 -1.24 -3.56 -20.67
C VAL A 119 -0.02 -2.82 -20.10
N THR A 120 0.30 -1.65 -20.66
CA THR A 120 1.52 -0.85 -20.36
C THR A 120 2.86 -1.51 -20.74
N ASP A 121 2.85 -2.58 -21.55
CA ASP A 121 4.06 -3.23 -22.09
C ASP A 121 5.08 -3.72 -21.05
N GLY A 122 4.68 -3.92 -19.79
CA GLY A 122 5.58 -4.34 -18.73
C GLY A 122 4.99 -4.29 -17.33
N THR A 123 5.86 -4.18 -16.33
CA THR A 123 5.47 -3.94 -14.93
C THR A 123 6.62 -3.34 -14.12
N ASP A 124 6.26 -2.44 -13.22
CA ASP A 124 7.14 -1.91 -12.18
C ASP A 124 6.86 -2.48 -10.79
N ASN A 125 5.90 -3.41 -10.69
CA ASN A 125 5.42 -3.97 -9.42
C ASN A 125 5.43 -5.51 -9.44
N HIS A 126 4.47 -6.14 -8.78
CA HIS A 126 4.40 -7.58 -8.52
C HIS A 126 3.42 -8.34 -9.43
N LEU A 127 2.73 -7.65 -10.35
CA LEU A 127 1.73 -8.26 -11.23
C LEU A 127 1.88 -7.79 -12.67
N LEU A 128 1.20 -8.51 -13.57
CA LEU A 128 1.07 -8.21 -14.99
C LEU A 128 -0.40 -8.25 -15.35
N LEU A 129 -0.80 -7.44 -16.33
CA LEU A 129 -2.13 -7.50 -16.91
C LEU A 129 -2.00 -7.91 -18.38
N TRP A 130 -2.38 -9.15 -18.68
CA TRP A 130 -2.33 -9.71 -20.03
C TRP A 130 -3.68 -9.48 -20.72
N ASP A 131 -3.63 -8.75 -21.83
CA ASP A 131 -4.74 -8.61 -22.75
C ASP A 131 -4.85 -9.81 -23.71
N ILE A 132 -5.92 -10.58 -23.54
CA ILE A 132 -6.20 -11.79 -24.33
C ILE A 132 -7.18 -11.53 -25.50
N THR A 133 -7.66 -10.30 -25.69
CA THR A 133 -8.63 -9.98 -26.75
C THR A 133 -8.05 -10.24 -28.15
N ALA A 134 -6.75 -10.03 -28.33
CA ALA A 134 -6.04 -10.34 -29.57
C ALA A 134 -6.01 -11.86 -29.89
N LEU A 135 -6.37 -12.71 -28.94
CA LEU A 135 -6.48 -14.16 -29.10
C LEU A 135 -7.92 -14.62 -29.39
N GLY A 136 -8.88 -13.69 -29.50
CA GLY A 136 -10.29 -14.01 -29.71
C GLY A 136 -11.00 -14.64 -28.51
N LEU A 137 -10.40 -14.52 -27.32
CA LEU A 137 -10.98 -14.99 -26.06
C LEU A 137 -11.69 -13.82 -25.38
N ILE A 138 -13.03 -13.83 -25.39
CA ILE A 138 -13.92 -12.90 -24.68
C ILE A 138 -15.10 -13.71 -24.12
#